data_AF-A0A7J7BYJ1-F1
#
_entry.id   AF-A0A7J7BYJ1-F1
#
_cell.length_a   1.000
_cell.length_b   1.000
_cell.length_c   1.000
_cell.angle_alpha   90.00
_cell.angle_beta   90.00
_cell.angle_gamma   90.00
#
_symmetry.space_group_name_H-M   'P 1'
#
loop_
_entity.id
_entity.type
_entity.pdbx_description
1 polymer ?
#
loop_
_entity_poly.entity_id
_entity_poly.type
_entity_poly.pdbx_seq_one_letter_code
_entity_poly.pdbx_strand_id
1 'polypeptide(L)'
;MFSVRRSSIIGRCSVTVEVYENGGEEYQIEGNFAQRSCTIYDATNNESVAKIRRKVDASTNVLLGKDVFFLSVKPGFDGAFAMGLVLILDQINGVDDDDDDDIHVIERAAQVEPVIED
;
A
#
# COMPACT_ATOMS: atom_id res chain seq x y z
N MET A 1 -0.90 17.92 -13.31
CA MET A 1 -0.02 18.27 -12.17
C MET A 1 -0.72 17.89 -10.87
N PHE A 2 0.00 17.36 -9.87
CA PHE A 2 -0.60 16.95 -8.57
C PHE A 2 0.32 17.35 -7.40
N SER A 3 -0.26 17.46 -6.20
CA SER A 3 0.44 17.75 -4.94
C SER A 3 0.27 16.58 -3.97
N VAL A 4 1.33 16.24 -3.24
CA VAL A 4 1.31 15.17 -2.23
C VAL A 4 1.69 15.76 -0.88
N ARG A 5 0.89 15.50 0.14
CA ARG A 5 1.09 16.01 1.51
C ARG A 5 1.11 14.85 2.50
N ARG A 6 2.21 14.70 3.23
CA ARG A 6 2.31 13.76 4.35
C ARG A 6 1.59 14.35 5.56
N SER A 7 0.56 13.67 6.04
CA SER A 7 -0.30 14.14 7.13
C SER A 7 0.08 13.57 8.51
N SER A 8 1.01 12.61 8.58
CA SER A 8 1.46 11.98 9.84
C SER A 8 2.99 11.93 9.94
N ILE A 9 3.52 12.18 11.13
CA ILE A 9 4.96 12.29 11.41
C ILE A 9 5.57 10.94 11.87
N ILE A 10 4.78 9.97 12.36
CA ILE A 10 5.32 8.74 13.00
C ILE A 10 4.57 7.47 12.54
N GLY A 11 5.28 6.51 11.94
CA GLY A 11 4.90 5.09 11.78
C GLY A 11 3.66 4.72 10.95
N ARG A 12 2.82 5.70 10.59
CA ARG A 12 1.62 5.53 9.75
C ARG A 12 1.71 6.44 8.53
N CYS A 13 1.53 5.86 7.35
CA CYS A 13 1.28 6.59 6.12
C CYS A 13 -0.17 7.04 6.11
N SER A 14 -0.40 8.29 6.51
CA SER A 14 -1.57 9.06 6.08
C SER A 14 -1.04 10.14 5.14
N VAL A 15 -1.39 10.03 3.86
CA VAL A 15 -0.93 10.94 2.81
C VAL A 15 -2.12 11.38 1.98
N THR A 16 -2.24 12.67 1.74
CA THR A 16 -3.26 13.28 0.89
C THR A 16 -2.64 13.65 -0.45
N VAL A 17 -3.34 13.33 -1.55
CA VAL A 17 -2.93 13.63 -2.91
C VAL A 17 -4.02 14.46 -3.58
N GLU A 18 -3.68 15.66 -4.04
CA GLU A 18 -4.59 16.56 -4.77
C GLU A 18 -4.18 16.61 -6.25
N VAL A 19 -5.12 16.36 -7.17
CA VAL A 19 -4.88 16.39 -8.62
C VAL A 19 -5.55 17.60 -9.25
N TYR A 20 -4.76 18.52 -9.83
CA TYR A 20 -5.25 19.82 -10.29
C TYR A 20 -5.94 19.80 -11.67
N GLU A 21 -5.72 18.77 -12.49
CA GLU A 21 -6.22 18.73 -13.88
C GLU A 21 -7.47 17.87 -14.09
N ASN A 22 -7.92 17.12 -13.07
CA ASN A 22 -9.04 16.20 -13.18
C ASN A 22 -10.19 16.56 -12.21
N GLY A 23 -10.70 17.80 -12.31
CA GLY A 23 -11.87 18.21 -11.53
C GLY A 23 -11.68 18.33 -10.02
N GLY A 24 -10.44 18.36 -9.52
CA GLY A 24 -10.13 18.43 -8.09
C GLY A 24 -10.22 17.08 -7.38
N GLU A 25 -9.93 15.98 -8.08
CA GLU A 25 -9.79 14.67 -7.47
C GLU A 25 -8.78 14.68 -6.31
N GLU A 26 -9.20 14.08 -5.21
CA GLU A 26 -8.41 13.91 -4.01
C GLU A 26 -8.30 12.43 -3.68
N TYR A 27 -7.09 11.97 -3.36
CA TYR A 27 -6.85 10.60 -2.91
C TYR A 27 -6.25 10.61 -1.51
N GLN A 28 -6.66 9.62 -0.72
CA GLN A 28 -6.13 9.36 0.60
C GLN A 28 -5.37 8.04 0.59
N ILE A 29 -4.13 8.06 1.04
CA ILE A 29 -3.32 6.86 1.21
C ILE A 29 -3.24 6.59 2.71
N GLU A 30 -3.63 5.38 3.09
CA GLU A 30 -3.58 4.90 4.46
C GLU A 30 -2.72 3.63 4.60
N GLY A 31 -2.12 3.42 5.77
CA GLY A 31 -1.44 2.18 6.14
C GLY A 31 -0.01 2.39 6.61
N ASN A 32 0.87 1.43 6.33
CA ASN A 32 2.31 1.52 6.63
C ASN A 32 3.14 1.15 5.40
N PHE A 33 3.80 2.13 4.79
CA PHE A 33 4.56 1.90 3.57
C PHE A 33 5.87 1.16 3.80
N ALA A 34 6.52 1.28 4.97
CA ALA A 34 7.71 0.49 5.34
C ALA A 34 7.37 -1.01 5.43
N GLN A 35 6.14 -1.32 5.86
CA GLN A 35 5.59 -2.68 5.82
C GLN A 35 4.89 -3.01 4.50
N ARG A 36 4.97 -2.14 3.47
CA ARG A 36 4.29 -2.27 2.18
C ARG A 36 2.82 -2.68 2.35
N SER A 37 2.13 -2.11 3.34
CA SER A 37 0.75 -2.40 3.72
C SER A 37 -0.10 -1.13 3.62
N CYS A 38 -0.28 -0.64 2.39
CA CYS A 38 -1.01 0.60 2.11
C CYS A 38 -2.22 0.38 1.22
N THR A 39 -3.22 1.23 1.37
CA THR A 39 -4.37 1.32 0.45
C THR A 39 -4.55 2.76 0.01
N ILE A 40 -4.79 2.96 -1.28
CA ILE A 40 -5.11 4.24 -1.90
C ILE A 40 -6.62 4.28 -2.09
N TYR A 41 -7.26 5.31 -1.56
CA TYR A 41 -8.69 5.56 -1.63
C TYR A 41 -8.96 6.81 -2.45
N ASP A 42 -10.02 6.76 -3.25
CA ASP A 42 -10.68 7.96 -3.79
C ASP A 42 -11.44 8.64 -2.64
N ALA A 43 -11.09 9.89 -2.33
CA ALA A 43 -11.64 10.61 -1.19
C ALA A 43 -13.13 10.95 -1.37
N THR A 44 -13.64 10.96 -2.61
CA THR A 44 -15.04 11.31 -2.91
C THR A 44 -16.00 10.21 -2.50
N ASN A 45 -15.64 8.95 -2.77
CA ASN A 45 -16.50 7.78 -2.55
C ASN A 45 -15.93 6.82 -1.48
N ASN A 46 -14.74 7.10 -0.94
CA ASN A 46 -14.01 6.27 0.00
C ASN A 46 -13.77 4.84 -0.50
N GLU A 47 -13.64 4.67 -1.82
CA GLU A 47 -13.40 3.38 -2.45
C GLU A 47 -11.91 3.14 -2.68
N SER A 48 -11.43 1.93 -2.41
CA SER A 48 -10.05 1.58 -2.70
C SER A 48 -9.81 1.47 -4.20
N VAL A 49 -8.90 2.29 -4.72
CA VAL A 49 -8.49 2.31 -6.13
C VAL A 49 -7.18 1.58 -6.38
N ALA A 50 -6.33 1.46 -5.36
CA ALA A 50 -5.12 0.63 -5.42
C ALA A 50 -4.71 0.11 -4.03
N LYS A 51 -3.96 -1.01 -3.99
CA LYS A 51 -3.44 -1.62 -2.77
C LYS A 51 -2.00 -2.05 -2.92
N ILE A 52 -1.20 -1.76 -1.90
CA ILE A 52 0.20 -2.15 -1.77
C ILE A 52 0.27 -3.25 -0.70
N ARG A 53 0.88 -4.39 -1.03
CA ARG A 53 1.04 -5.54 -0.12
C ARG A 53 2.44 -6.13 -0.25
N ARG A 54 3.06 -6.58 0.86
CA ARG A 54 4.27 -7.41 0.78
C ARG A 54 4.05 -8.63 -0.11
N LYS A 55 5.07 -8.98 -0.88
CA LYS A 55 5.04 -10.22 -1.67
C LYS A 55 5.65 -11.35 -0.86
N VAL A 56 4.98 -12.49 -0.91
CA VAL A 56 5.42 -13.75 -0.32
C VAL A 56 5.83 -14.66 -1.45
N ASP A 57 6.96 -15.32 -1.31
CA ASP A 57 7.28 -16.45 -2.17
C ASP A 57 6.34 -17.61 -1.83
N ALA A 58 5.49 -17.99 -2.79
CA ALA A 58 4.48 -19.03 -2.58
C ALA A 58 5.07 -20.43 -2.35
N SER A 59 6.30 -20.68 -2.79
CA SER A 59 6.97 -21.97 -2.64
C SER A 59 7.64 -22.12 -1.28
N THR A 60 8.18 -21.05 -0.72
CA THR A 60 8.92 -21.07 0.55
C THR A 60 8.18 -20.43 1.72
N ASN A 61 7.06 -19.72 1.48
CA ASN A 61 6.33 -18.91 2.46
C ASN A 61 7.20 -17.84 3.15
N VAL A 62 8.20 -17.35 2.44
CA VAL A 62 9.11 -16.30 2.91
C VAL A 62 8.69 -14.96 2.34
N LEU A 63 8.71 -13.92 3.18
CA LEU A 63 8.57 -12.54 2.71
C LEU A 63 9.73 -12.17 1.80
N LEU A 64 9.42 -11.70 0.60
CA LEU A 64 10.42 -11.11 -0.28
C LEU A 64 10.83 -9.74 0.26
N GLY A 65 12.01 -9.27 -0.16
CA GLY A 65 12.53 -7.96 0.24
C GLY A 65 11.56 -6.82 -0.09
N LYS A 66 11.73 -5.68 0.59
CA LYS A 66 10.79 -4.53 0.53
C LYS A 66 10.59 -3.98 -0.90
N ASP A 67 11.53 -4.21 -1.81
CA ASP A 67 11.44 -3.82 -3.24
C ASP A 67 10.52 -4.72 -4.06
N VAL A 68 10.17 -5.89 -3.52
CA VAL A 68 9.34 -6.88 -4.20
C VAL A 68 8.00 -6.96 -3.48
N PHE A 69 6.99 -6.32 -4.07
CA PHE A 69 5.65 -6.19 -3.50
C PHE A 69 4.57 -6.31 -4.58
N PHE A 70 3.32 -6.42 -4.16
CA PHE A 70 2.17 -6.34 -5.04
C PHE A 70 1.61 -4.92 -5.05
N LEU A 71 1.43 -4.36 -6.24
CA LEU A 71 0.58 -3.20 -6.50
C LEU A 71 -0.67 -3.68 -7.24
N SER A 72 -1.77 -3.83 -6.51
CA SER A 72 -3.07 -4.20 -7.09
C SER A 72 -3.85 -2.94 -7.45
N VAL A 73 -4.14 -2.74 -8.74
CA VAL A 73 -4.84 -1.54 -9.24
C VAL A 73 -6.25 -1.92 -9.67
N LYS A 74 -7.26 -1.15 -9.23
CA LYS A 74 -8.65 -1.35 -9.64
C LYS A 74 -8.79 -1.07 -11.15
N PRO A 75 -9.55 -1.87 -11.91
CA PRO A 75 -9.83 -1.58 -13.31
C PRO A 75 -10.36 -0.15 -13.50
N GLY A 76 -9.79 0.57 -14.47
CA GLY A 76 -10.13 1.97 -14.74
C GLY A 76 -9.27 3.00 -13.98
N PHE A 77 -8.47 2.59 -12.99
CA PHE A 77 -7.48 3.46 -12.35
C PHE A 77 -6.14 3.41 -13.10
N ASP A 78 -5.46 4.55 -13.20
CA ASP A 78 -4.18 4.66 -13.91
C ASP A 78 -3.05 3.99 -13.10
N GLY A 79 -2.52 2.89 -13.63
CA GLY A 79 -1.42 2.16 -13.01
C GLY A 79 -0.10 2.92 -12.98
N ALA A 80 0.16 3.80 -13.96
CA ALA A 80 1.35 4.65 -13.97
C ALA A 80 1.25 5.72 -12.88
N PHE A 81 0.06 6.33 -12.71
CA PHE A 81 -0.19 7.25 -11.60
C PHE A 81 -0.04 6.54 -10.25
N ALA A 82 -0.64 5.35 -10.08
CA ALA A 82 -0.50 4.55 -8.87
C ALA A 82 0.97 4.26 -8.54
N MET A 83 1.77 3.85 -9.53
CA MET A 83 3.20 3.61 -9.34
C MET A 83 3.97 4.91 -9.04
N GLY A 84 3.60 6.03 -9.65
CA GLY A 84 4.15 7.35 -9.31
C GLY A 84 3.95 7.69 -7.83
N LEU A 85 2.78 7.39 -7.27
CA LEU A 85 2.53 7.55 -5.82
C LEU A 85 3.40 6.62 -4.98
N VAL A 86 3.63 5.37 -5.41
CA VAL A 86 4.56 4.45 -4.75
C VAL A 86 5.97 5.04 -4.66
N LEU A 87 6.48 5.60 -5.76
CA LEU A 87 7.83 6.20 -5.79
C LEU A 87 7.92 7.42 -4.86
N ILE A 88 6.87 8.23 -4.77
CA ILE A 88 6.82 9.38 -3.86
C ILE A 88 6.77 8.91 -2.41
N LEU A 89 5.98 7.88 -2.10
CA LEU A 89 5.96 7.28 -0.77
C LEU A 89 7.34 6.73 -0.40
N ASP A 90 8.06 6.13 -1.35
CA ASP A 90 9.41 5.64 -1.13
C ASP A 90 10.39 6.77 -0.79
N GLN A 91 10.33 7.89 -1.51
CA GLN A 91 11.13 9.07 -1.17
C GLN A 91 10.77 9.68 0.20
N ILE A 92 9.50 9.66 0.58
CA ILE A 92 9.05 10.18 1.88
C ILE A 92 9.53 9.31 3.05
N ASN A 93 9.60 7.99 2.84
CA ASN A 93 9.93 7.03 3.90
C ASN A 93 11.41 6.58 3.88
N GLY A 94 12.15 6.81 2.79
CA GLY A 94 13.52 6.33 2.58
C GLY A 94 14.60 7.05 3.38
N VAL A 95 14.29 7.63 4.55
CA VAL A 95 15.26 8.39 5.35
C VAL A 95 15.62 7.71 6.69
N ASP A 96 14.83 6.75 7.20
CA ASP A 96 15.04 6.21 8.57
C ASP A 96 14.61 4.74 8.78
N ASP A 97 15.14 3.75 8.04
CA ASP A 97 14.92 2.31 8.36
C ASP A 97 16.17 1.46 8.03
N ASP A 98 17.30 1.72 8.71
CA ASP A 98 18.22 0.64 9.05
C ASP A 98 17.55 -0.16 10.20
N ASP A 99 17.54 -1.49 10.09
CA ASP A 99 17.03 -2.49 11.05
C ASP A 99 15.65 -3.14 10.74
N ASP A 100 15.59 -4.47 10.88
CA ASP A 100 14.50 -5.44 10.66
C ASP A 100 14.17 -5.88 9.21
N ASP A 101 15.20 -6.32 8.47
CA ASP A 101 15.06 -7.43 7.51
C ASP A 101 15.29 -8.78 8.20
N ASP A 102 14.58 -9.03 9.31
CA ASP A 102 14.45 -10.39 9.82
C ASP A 102 13.65 -11.21 8.78
N ILE A 103 14.19 -12.35 8.37
CA ILE A 103 13.46 -13.31 7.52
C ILE A 103 12.25 -13.82 8.33
N HIS A 104 11.09 -13.22 8.11
CA HIS A 104 9.85 -13.68 8.70
C HIS A 104 9.24 -14.75 7.81
N VAL A 105 9.29 -16.01 8.29
CA VAL A 105 8.49 -17.11 7.73
C VAL A 105 7.05 -16.91 8.17
N ILE A 106 6.12 -16.85 7.22
CA ILE A 106 4.71 -16.68 7.54
C ILE A 106 4.15 -18.02 8.01
N GLU A 107 3.97 -18.20 9.31
CA GLU A 107 3.21 -19.34 9.83
C GLU A 107 1.74 -19.22 9.38
N ARG A 108 1.19 -20.30 8.82
CA ARG A 108 -0.19 -20.36 8.35
C ARG A 108 -1.16 -20.12 9.52
N ALA A 109 -1.87 -18.98 9.51
CA ALA A 109 -3.17 -18.93 10.16
C ALA A 109 -4.14 -19.74 9.29
N ALA A 110 -4.50 -20.94 9.73
CA ALA A 110 -5.57 -21.71 9.10
C ALA A 110 -6.87 -20.91 9.18
N GLN A 111 -7.43 -20.53 8.03
CA GLN A 111 -8.83 -20.12 7.98
C GLN A 111 -9.67 -21.37 8.23
N VAL A 112 -10.21 -21.51 9.44
CA VAL A 112 -11.32 -22.42 9.71
C VAL A 112 -12.54 -21.81 9.04
N GLU A 113 -12.97 -22.35 7.91
CA GLU A 113 -14.30 -22.06 7.38
C GLU A 113 -15.34 -22.60 8.38
N PRO A 114 -16.39 -21.84 8.72
CA PRO A 114 -17.47 -22.37 9.54
C PRO A 114 -18.21 -23.43 8.73
N VAL A 115 -18.23 -24.66 9.24
CA VAL A 115 -19.11 -25.71 8.74
C VAL A 115 -20.54 -25.23 8.96
N ILE A 116 -21.28 -25.03 7.87
CA ILE A 116 -22.73 -24.87 7.91
C ILE A 116 -23.30 -26.29 8.06
N GLU A 117 -23.82 -26.63 9.23
CA GLU A 117 -24.66 -27.81 9.42
C GLU A 117 -26.05 -27.54 8.81
N ASP A 118 -26.54 -28.52 8.04
CA ASP A 118 -27.80 -28.54 7.28
C ASP A 118 -29.06 -28.46 8.18
#